data_AF-H3NPQ4-F1
#
_entry.id   AF-H3NPQ4-F1
#
_cell.length_a   1.000
_cell.length_b   1.000
_cell.length_c   1.000
_cell.angle_alpha   90.00
_cell.angle_beta   90.00
_cell.angle_gamma   90.00
#
_symmetry.space_group_name_H-M   'P 1'
#
loop_
_entity.id
_entity.type
_entity.pdbx_description
1 polymer ?
#
loop_
_entity_poly.entity_id
_entity_poly.type
_entity_poly.pdbx_seq_one_letter_code
_entity_poly.pdbx_strand_id
1 'polypeptide(L)'
;MLDINPQVIPQIPDLFVQLAATLILFLVMRHFLFKPVKKLLDDRKNFIEEGVKTAEEAKLAIERSQEEYDKRILEAKKESSEIISQARMYGEDLKSKAVQESKALAQAEYDKSIKAIESEREKTMKSMNDEIVDIAISAAEKVLREKVGEDTDKKMVKSLIKDLEDSYE
;
A
#
# COMPACT_ATOMS: atom_id res chain seq x y z
N MET A 1 80.27 78.26 -14.06
CA MET A 1 81.36 77.28 -14.08
C MET A 1 81.07 76.30 -12.95
N LEU A 2 80.86 75.02 -13.30
CA LEU A 2 80.59 73.96 -12.33
C LEU A 2 81.94 73.49 -11.79
N ASP A 3 82.33 74.01 -10.63
CA ASP A 3 83.48 73.51 -9.89
C ASP A 3 83.11 72.13 -9.35
N ILE A 4 83.55 71.11 -10.10
CA ILE A 4 83.52 69.72 -9.65
C ILE A 4 84.61 69.59 -8.59
N ASN A 5 84.19 69.65 -7.33
CA ASN A 5 85.04 69.52 -6.16
C ASN A 5 85.67 68.10 -6.10
N PRO A 6 87.00 67.96 -6.20
CA PRO A 6 87.67 66.67 -6.22
C PRO A 6 88.25 66.36 -4.83
N GLN A 7 87.40 66.01 -3.87
CA GLN A 7 87.85 65.44 -2.60
C GLN A 7 86.74 64.60 -1.96
N VAL A 8 86.65 63.35 -2.41
CA VAL A 8 85.86 62.30 -1.75
C VAL A 8 86.83 61.19 -1.32
N ILE A 9 87.81 61.54 -0.48
CA ILE A 9 88.54 60.53 0.30
C ILE A 9 87.72 60.37 1.59
N PRO A 10 87.18 59.17 1.87
CA PRO A 10 86.28 58.99 3.00
C PRO A 10 87.02 59.27 4.30
N GLN A 11 86.49 60.21 5.09
CA GLN A 11 86.87 60.38 6.48
C GLN A 11 86.45 59.11 7.23
N ILE A 12 87.35 58.50 8.01
CA ILE A 12 87.08 57.28 8.79
C ILE A 12 85.75 57.37 9.59
N PRO A 13 85.35 58.51 10.19
CA PRO A 13 84.04 58.68 10.82
C PRO A 13 82.82 58.43 9.93
N ASP A 14 82.85 58.82 8.65
CA ASP A 14 81.70 58.67 7.74
C ASP A 14 81.42 57.19 7.46
N LEU A 15 82.48 56.36 7.37
CA LEU A 15 82.36 54.91 7.24
C LEU A 15 81.66 54.29 8.46
N PHE A 16 81.98 54.74 9.67
CA PHE A 16 81.35 54.26 10.90
C PHE A 16 79.87 54.65 10.98
N VAL A 17 79.53 55.88 10.58
CA VAL A 17 78.13 56.34 10.53
C VAL A 17 77.35 55.55 9.48
N GLN A 18 77.92 55.32 8.30
CA GLN A 18 77.30 54.51 7.26
C GLN A 18 77.13 53.05 7.68
N LEU A 19 78.11 52.47 8.37
CA LEU A 19 78.02 51.10 8.91
C LEU A 19 76.93 51.01 9.99
N ALA A 20 76.87 51.97 10.91
CA ALA A 20 75.84 52.04 11.94
C ALA A 20 74.45 52.20 11.34
N ALA A 21 74.28 53.08 10.35
CA ALA A 21 73.02 53.24 9.62
C ALA A 21 72.61 51.96 8.88
N THR A 22 73.56 51.26 8.26
CA THR A 22 73.33 49.98 7.58
C THR A 22 72.91 48.88 8.56
N LEU A 23 73.55 48.80 9.74
CA LEU A 23 73.20 47.86 10.80
C LEU A 23 71.81 48.14 11.38
N ILE A 24 71.49 49.41 11.63
CA ILE A 24 70.16 49.81 12.10
C ILE A 24 69.09 49.46 11.06
N LEU A 25 69.32 49.79 9.78
CA LEU A 25 68.42 49.42 8.69
C LEU A 25 68.25 47.90 8.58
N PHE A 26 69.34 47.14 8.68
CA PHE A 26 69.31 45.68 8.66
C PHE A 26 68.49 45.10 9.81
N LEU A 27 68.65 45.64 11.03
CA LEU A 27 67.87 45.20 12.20
C LEU A 27 66.38 45.53 12.05
N VAL A 28 66.05 46.72 11.53
CA VAL A 28 64.66 47.11 11.24
C VAL A 28 64.06 46.20 10.17
N MET A 29 64.75 45.99 9.04
CA MET A 29 64.30 45.06 8.00
C MET A 29 64.16 43.63 8.53
N ARG A 30 65.13 43.13 9.30
CA ARG A 30 65.06 41.80 9.91
C ARG A 30 63.82 41.67 10.78
N HIS A 31 63.53 42.66 11.62
CA HIS A 31 62.36 42.58 12.50
C HIS A 31 61.03 42.70 11.72
N PHE A 32 60.94 43.64 10.78
CA PHE A 32 59.71 43.91 10.04
C PHE A 32 59.41 42.91 8.93
N LEU A 33 60.42 42.30 8.30
CA LEU A 33 60.24 41.43 7.13
C LEU A 33 60.18 39.93 7.48
N PHE A 34 60.87 39.47 8.53
CA PHE A 34 60.81 38.06 8.93
C PHE A 34 59.41 37.61 9.36
N LYS A 35 58.69 38.44 10.12
CA LYS A 35 57.33 38.13 10.58
C LYS A 35 56.35 37.92 9.42
N PRO A 36 56.16 38.86 8.47
CA PRO A 36 55.22 38.69 7.38
C PRO A 36 55.63 37.59 6.40
N VAL A 37 56.93 37.42 6.11
CA VAL A 37 57.40 36.36 5.20
C VAL A 37 57.17 34.98 5.80
N LYS A 38 57.50 34.79 7.09
CA LYS A 38 57.24 33.53 7.77
C LYS A 38 55.75 33.23 7.84
N LYS A 39 54.93 34.24 8.18
CA LYS A 39 53.47 34.09 8.21
C LYS A 39 52.91 33.66 6.84
N LEU A 40 53.36 34.29 5.75
CA LEU A 40 52.93 33.91 4.40
C LEU A 40 53.28 32.46 4.04
N LEU A 41 54.47 32.00 4.44
CA LEU A 41 54.89 30.61 4.21
C LEU A 41 54.10 29.62 5.06
N ASP A 42 53.85 29.94 6.33
CA ASP A 42 53.04 29.12 7.23
C ASP A 42 51.58 29.07 6.73
N ASP A 43 51.00 30.21 6.31
CA ASP A 43 49.65 30.28 5.74
C ASP A 43 49.53 29.44 4.45
N ARG A 44 50.54 29.50 3.57
CA ARG A 44 50.58 28.65 2.36
C ARG A 44 50.69 27.17 2.70
N LYS A 45 51.52 26.82 3.67
CA LYS A 45 51.68 25.43 4.11
C LYS A 45 50.36 24.91 4.68
N ASN A 46 49.73 25.67 5.57
CA ASN A 46 48.45 25.32 6.19
C ASN A 46 47.35 25.17 5.14
N PHE A 47 47.25 26.08 4.17
CA PHE A 47 46.28 25.99 3.09
C PHE A 47 46.43 24.71 2.25
N ILE A 48 47.67 24.32 1.95
CA ILE A 48 47.95 23.09 1.20
C ILE A 48 47.60 21.86 2.05
N GLU A 49 48.04 21.82 3.31
CA GLU A 49 47.74 20.70 4.22
C GLU A 49 46.24 20.53 4.45
N GLU A 50 45.52 21.63 4.66
CA GLU A 50 44.06 21.64 4.80
C GLU A 50 43.39 21.18 3.50
N GLY A 51 43.82 21.70 2.34
CA GLY A 51 43.28 21.29 1.05
C GLY A 51 43.48 19.80 0.75
N VAL A 52 44.64 19.23 1.09
CA VAL A 52 44.91 17.79 0.94
C VAL A 52 44.02 16.99 1.90
N LYS A 53 43.94 17.39 3.17
CA LYS A 53 43.10 16.72 4.16
C LYS A 53 41.62 16.74 3.77
N THR A 54 41.08 17.88 3.34
CA THR A 54 39.70 18.00 2.88
C THR A 54 39.46 17.14 1.64
N ALA A 55 40.43 17.05 0.71
CA ALA A 55 40.31 16.18 -0.46
C ALA A 55 40.29 14.69 -0.08
N GLU A 56 41.10 14.26 0.89
CA GLU A 56 41.07 12.90 1.42
C GLU A 56 39.76 12.59 2.14
N GLU A 57 39.28 13.49 3.00
CA GLU A 57 37.99 13.35 3.69
C GLU A 57 36.82 13.28 2.70
N ALA A 58 36.84 14.11 1.65
CA ALA A 58 35.84 14.08 0.60
C ALA A 58 35.83 12.75 -0.18
N LYS A 59 37.02 12.20 -0.50
CA LYS A 59 37.13 10.88 -1.12
C LYS A 59 36.56 9.77 -0.24
N LEU A 60 36.93 9.76 1.04
CA LEU A 60 36.39 8.79 2.00
C LEU A 60 34.88 8.92 2.20
N ALA A 61 34.35 10.15 2.20
CA ALA A 61 32.92 10.38 2.28
C ALA A 61 32.18 9.87 1.03
N ILE A 62 32.75 10.04 -0.16
CA ILE A 62 32.20 9.50 -1.42
C ILE A 62 32.20 7.98 -1.38
N GLU A 63 33.31 7.33 -1.00
CA GLU A 63 33.39 5.87 -0.90
C GLU A 63 32.35 5.31 0.08
N ARG A 64 32.25 5.90 1.28
CA ARG A 64 31.22 5.51 2.27
C ARG A 64 29.81 5.70 1.74
N SER A 65 29.54 6.83 1.08
CA SER A 65 28.23 7.10 0.51
C SER A 65 27.88 6.12 -0.61
N GLN A 66 28.87 5.68 -1.41
CA GLN A 66 28.65 4.66 -2.44
C GLN A 66 28.34 3.30 -1.81
N GLU A 67 29.10 2.89 -0.79
CA GLU A 67 28.81 1.65 -0.05
C GLU A 67 27.41 1.66 0.58
N GLU A 68 27.02 2.77 1.22
CA GLU A 68 25.68 2.91 1.79
C GLU A 68 24.59 2.90 0.71
N TYR A 69 24.83 3.56 -0.42
CA TYR A 69 23.92 3.56 -1.55
C TYR A 69 23.72 2.14 -2.10
N ASP A 70 24.80 1.40 -2.33
CA ASP A 70 24.75 0.03 -2.83
C ASP A 70 24.03 -0.90 -1.85
N LYS A 71 24.28 -0.75 -0.53
CA LYS A 71 23.55 -1.46 0.51
C LYS A 71 22.06 -1.15 0.47
N ARG A 72 21.68 0.13 0.39
CA ARG A 72 20.26 0.53 0.29
C ARG A 72 19.59 -0.02 -0.96
N ILE A 73 20.28 -0.07 -2.10
CA ILE A 73 19.75 -0.67 -3.33
C ILE A 73 19.54 -2.18 -3.16
N LEU A 74 20.47 -2.88 -2.52
CA LEU A 74 20.32 -4.32 -2.24
C LEU A 74 19.16 -4.59 -1.27
N GLU A 75 19.04 -3.81 -0.21
CA GLU A 75 17.94 -3.89 0.75
C GLU A 75 16.60 -3.62 0.07
N ALA A 76 16.48 -2.55 -0.71
CA ALA A 76 15.28 -2.22 -1.45
C ALA A 76 14.87 -3.31 -2.45
N LYS A 77 15.84 -3.96 -3.12
CA LYS A 77 15.58 -5.10 -4.00
C LYS A 77 15.09 -6.32 -3.22
N LYS A 78 15.67 -6.60 -2.06
CA LYS A 78 15.25 -7.71 -1.19
C LYS A 78 13.84 -7.48 -0.68
N GLU A 79 13.55 -6.30 -0.17
CA GLU A 79 12.22 -5.91 0.31
C GLU A 79 11.18 -5.98 -0.81
N SER A 80 11.51 -5.46 -2.01
CA SER A 80 10.63 -5.56 -3.17
C SER A 80 10.32 -7.01 -3.55
N SER A 81 11.33 -7.88 -3.55
CA SER A 81 11.15 -9.31 -3.82
C SER A 81 10.28 -9.98 -2.75
N GLU A 82 10.45 -9.59 -1.50
CA GLU A 82 9.67 -10.11 -0.38
C GLU A 82 8.20 -9.67 -0.47
N ILE A 83 7.95 -8.39 -0.76
CA ILE A 83 6.60 -7.84 -0.99
C ILE A 83 5.92 -8.58 -2.15
N ILE A 84 6.61 -8.80 -3.27
CA ILE A 84 6.03 -9.53 -4.41
C ILE A 84 5.71 -10.99 -4.02
N SER A 85 6.60 -11.64 -3.26
CA SER A 85 6.37 -13.00 -2.79
C SER A 85 5.14 -13.08 -1.86
N GLN A 86 5.06 -12.19 -0.87
CA GLN A 86 3.93 -12.10 0.04
C GLN A 86 2.63 -11.79 -0.70
N ALA A 87 2.64 -10.87 -1.66
CA ALA A 87 1.48 -10.54 -2.47
C ALA A 87 0.99 -11.73 -3.30
N ARG A 88 1.91 -12.54 -3.86
CA ARG A 88 1.55 -13.78 -4.57
C ARG A 88 0.91 -14.80 -3.64
N MET A 89 1.51 -15.05 -2.48
CA MET A 89 0.96 -15.98 -1.49
C MET A 89 -0.43 -15.54 -1.01
N TYR A 90 -0.59 -14.26 -0.71
CA TYR A 90 -1.89 -13.70 -0.31
C TYR A 90 -2.92 -13.79 -1.44
N GLY A 91 -2.51 -13.53 -2.69
CA GLY A 91 -3.38 -13.68 -3.86
C GLY A 91 -3.83 -15.12 -4.08
N GLU A 92 -2.95 -16.10 -3.90
CA GLU A 92 -3.29 -17.53 -3.98
C GLU A 92 -4.23 -17.97 -2.85
N ASP A 93 -3.97 -17.54 -1.61
CA ASP A 93 -4.86 -17.79 -0.47
C ASP A 93 -6.26 -17.20 -0.69
N LEU A 94 -6.32 -15.94 -1.13
CA LEU A 94 -7.58 -15.25 -1.42
C LEU A 94 -8.34 -15.94 -2.55
N LYS A 95 -7.65 -16.36 -3.61
CA LYS A 95 -8.25 -17.15 -4.69
C LYS A 95 -8.80 -18.48 -4.19
N SER A 96 -8.04 -19.20 -3.36
CA SER A 96 -8.46 -20.47 -2.77
C SER A 96 -9.71 -20.29 -1.90
N LYS A 97 -9.72 -19.28 -1.02
CA LYS A 97 -10.86 -18.92 -0.18
C LYS A 97 -12.08 -18.54 -1.00
N ALA A 98 -11.93 -17.67 -2.00
CA ALA A 98 -13.03 -17.27 -2.87
C ALA A 98 -13.64 -18.46 -3.63
N VAL A 99 -12.83 -19.40 -4.10
CA VAL A 99 -13.32 -20.64 -4.75
C VAL A 99 -14.04 -21.54 -3.74
N GLN A 100 -13.52 -21.72 -2.53
CA GLN A 100 -14.18 -22.52 -1.50
C GLN A 100 -15.51 -21.92 -1.07
N GLU A 101 -15.55 -20.62 -0.82
CA GLU A 101 -16.76 -19.89 -0.46
C GLU A 101 -17.79 -19.94 -1.59
N SER A 102 -17.38 -19.72 -2.84
CA SER A 102 -18.27 -19.83 -4.00
C SER A 102 -18.86 -21.23 -4.14
N LYS A 103 -18.07 -22.28 -3.91
CA LYS A 103 -18.56 -23.67 -3.90
C LYS A 103 -19.56 -23.92 -2.78
N ALA A 104 -19.28 -23.42 -1.58
CA ALA A 104 -20.19 -23.56 -0.44
C ALA A 104 -21.52 -22.85 -0.69
N LEU A 105 -21.48 -21.63 -1.23
CA LEU A 105 -22.67 -20.86 -1.62
C LEU A 105 -23.46 -21.57 -2.72
N ALA A 106 -22.79 -22.07 -3.75
CA ALA A 106 -23.43 -22.82 -4.82
C ALA A 106 -24.12 -24.09 -4.31
N GLN A 107 -23.47 -24.84 -3.41
CA GLN A 107 -24.08 -26.01 -2.80
C GLN A 107 -25.29 -25.65 -1.94
N ALA A 108 -25.18 -24.60 -1.12
CA ALA A 108 -26.29 -24.14 -0.29
C ALA A 108 -27.50 -23.70 -1.13
N GLU A 109 -27.27 -22.99 -2.24
CA GLU A 109 -28.34 -22.58 -3.15
C GLU A 109 -28.94 -23.77 -3.91
N TYR A 110 -28.12 -24.76 -4.28
CA TYR A 110 -28.61 -26.01 -4.86
C TYR A 110 -29.52 -26.77 -3.88
N ASP A 111 -29.08 -26.97 -2.64
CA ASP A 111 -29.86 -27.68 -1.62
C ASP A 111 -31.18 -26.94 -1.32
N LYS A 112 -31.14 -25.61 -1.29
CA LYS A 112 -32.33 -24.77 -1.14
C LYS A 112 -33.29 -24.92 -2.33
N SER A 113 -32.76 -24.97 -3.55
CA SER A 113 -33.54 -25.18 -4.78
C SER A 113 -34.22 -26.55 -4.77
N ILE A 114 -33.52 -27.61 -4.35
CA ILE A 114 -34.10 -28.96 -4.21
C ILE A 114 -35.24 -28.96 -3.19
N LYS A 115 -35.05 -28.35 -2.02
CA LYS A 115 -36.12 -28.23 -1.01
C LYS A 115 -37.32 -27.44 -1.52
N ALA A 116 -37.09 -26.38 -2.30
CA ALA A 116 -38.16 -25.61 -2.91
C ALA A 116 -38.94 -26.46 -3.93
N ILE A 117 -38.26 -27.23 -4.77
CA ILE A 117 -38.88 -28.16 -5.73
C ILE A 117 -39.72 -29.22 -5.02
N GLU A 118 -39.20 -29.82 -3.94
CA GLU A 118 -39.95 -30.81 -3.14
C GLU A 118 -41.22 -30.20 -2.55
N SER A 119 -41.13 -29.01 -1.95
CA SER A 119 -42.29 -28.29 -1.41
C SER A 119 -43.31 -27.92 -2.49
N GLU A 120 -42.85 -27.47 -3.66
CA GLU A 120 -43.71 -27.13 -4.79
C GLU A 120 -44.44 -28.38 -5.33
N ARG A 121 -43.73 -29.52 -5.39
CA ARG A 121 -44.30 -30.80 -5.79
C ARG A 121 -45.38 -31.26 -4.82
N GLU A 122 -45.13 -31.17 -3.50
CA GLU A 122 -46.15 -31.51 -2.49
C GLU A 122 -47.39 -30.62 -2.62
N LYS A 123 -47.22 -29.30 -2.79
CA LYS A 123 -48.33 -28.37 -3.02
C LYS A 123 -49.11 -28.70 -4.28
N THR A 124 -48.41 -28.99 -5.38
CA THR A 124 -49.02 -29.36 -6.66
C THR A 124 -49.82 -30.66 -6.54
N MET A 125 -49.26 -31.67 -5.88
CA MET A 125 -49.95 -32.94 -5.63
C MET A 125 -51.21 -32.73 -4.77
N LYS A 126 -51.16 -31.85 -3.76
CA LYS A 126 -52.33 -31.51 -2.97
C LYS A 126 -53.41 -30.82 -3.82
N SER A 127 -53.03 -29.82 -4.60
CA SER A 127 -53.95 -29.13 -5.53
C SER A 127 -54.59 -30.07 -6.53
N MET A 128 -53.83 -31.02 -7.09
CA MET A 128 -54.36 -32.06 -7.99
C MET A 128 -55.38 -32.97 -7.29
N ASN A 129 -55.15 -33.34 -6.03
CA ASN A 129 -56.12 -34.14 -5.28
C ASN A 129 -57.41 -33.34 -5.04
N ASP A 130 -57.29 -32.07 -4.67
CA ASP A 130 -58.45 -31.19 -4.45
C ASP A 130 -59.27 -31.04 -5.76
N GLU A 131 -58.61 -30.83 -6.91
CA GLU A 131 -59.26 -30.80 -8.22
C GLU A 131 -59.94 -32.13 -8.59
N ILE A 132 -59.31 -33.28 -8.29
CA ILE A 132 -59.92 -34.60 -8.53
C ILE A 132 -61.17 -34.79 -7.67
N VAL A 133 -61.15 -34.36 -6.41
CA VAL A 133 -62.31 -34.41 -5.51
C VAL A 133 -63.45 -33.56 -6.07
N ASP A 134 -63.17 -32.33 -6.52
CA ASP A 134 -64.17 -31.44 -7.11
C ASP A 134 -64.78 -32.03 -8.39
N ILE A 135 -63.97 -32.65 -9.25
CA ILE A 135 -64.45 -33.35 -10.46
C ILE A 135 -65.34 -34.54 -10.08
N ALA A 136 -64.93 -35.33 -9.07
CA ALA A 136 -65.69 -36.49 -8.61
C ALA A 136 -67.04 -36.10 -8.01
N ILE A 137 -67.09 -35.03 -7.20
CA ILE A 137 -68.34 -34.46 -6.67
C ILE A 137 -69.23 -33.98 -7.82
N SER A 138 -68.67 -33.22 -8.76
CA SER A 138 -69.42 -32.72 -9.93
C SER A 138 -69.99 -33.85 -10.79
N ALA A 139 -69.23 -34.93 -10.99
CA ALA A 139 -69.68 -36.12 -11.71
C ALA A 139 -70.78 -36.86 -10.94
N ALA A 140 -70.63 -37.03 -9.63
CA ALA A 140 -71.63 -37.64 -8.77
C ALA A 140 -72.94 -36.85 -8.76
N GLU A 141 -72.87 -35.51 -8.68
CA GLU A 141 -74.04 -34.63 -8.80
C GLU A 141 -74.75 -34.80 -10.15
N LYS A 142 -73.98 -34.89 -11.24
CA LYS A 142 -74.55 -35.04 -12.58
C LYS A 142 -75.25 -36.39 -12.76
N VAL A 143 -74.64 -37.49 -12.29
CA VAL A 143 -75.24 -38.82 -12.30
C VAL A 143 -76.47 -38.89 -11.39
N LEU A 144 -76.41 -38.24 -10.22
CA LEU A 144 -77.55 -38.17 -9.31
C LEU A 144 -78.71 -37.42 -9.96
N ARG A 145 -78.48 -36.24 -10.57
CA ARG A 145 -79.51 -35.50 -11.32
C ARG A 145 -80.10 -36.32 -12.47
N GLU A 146 -79.31 -37.16 -13.13
CA GLU A 146 -79.77 -37.97 -14.26
C GLU A 146 -80.56 -39.22 -13.82
N LYS A 147 -80.25 -39.79 -12.64
CA LYS A 147 -80.99 -40.91 -12.05
C LYS A 147 -82.22 -40.49 -11.24
N VAL A 148 -82.20 -39.29 -10.66
CA VAL A 148 -83.33 -38.69 -9.96
C VAL A 148 -84.28 -38.12 -11.04
N GLY A 149 -85.07 -39.01 -11.65
CA GLY A 149 -86.27 -38.60 -12.37
C GLY A 149 -87.33 -38.09 -11.39
N GLU A 150 -88.33 -37.34 -11.92
CA GLU A 150 -89.43 -36.64 -11.21
C GLU A 150 -90.09 -37.38 -10.03
N ASP A 151 -89.99 -38.71 -9.96
CA ASP A 151 -90.54 -39.53 -8.86
C ASP A 151 -89.67 -39.59 -7.58
N THR A 152 -88.37 -39.26 -7.65
CA THR A 152 -87.46 -39.37 -6.49
C THR A 152 -87.50 -38.13 -5.60
N ASP A 153 -87.77 -36.95 -6.17
CA ASP A 153 -87.86 -35.69 -5.44
C ASP A 153 -88.95 -35.72 -4.35
N LYS A 154 -90.10 -36.33 -4.63
CA LYS A 154 -91.19 -36.43 -3.64
C LYS A 154 -90.88 -37.37 -2.48
N LYS A 155 -90.11 -38.44 -2.70
CA LYS A 155 -89.72 -39.38 -1.62
C LYS A 155 -88.59 -38.82 -0.76
N MET A 156 -87.62 -38.13 -1.38
CA MET A 156 -86.46 -37.55 -0.68
C MET A 156 -86.86 -36.33 0.16
N VAL A 157 -87.75 -35.47 -0.35
CA VAL A 157 -88.34 -34.37 0.45
C VAL A 157 -89.16 -34.93 1.62
N LYS A 158 -89.90 -36.02 1.41
CA LYS A 158 -90.72 -36.64 2.46
C LYS A 158 -89.87 -37.35 3.53
N SER A 159 -88.71 -37.91 3.18
CA SER A 159 -87.77 -38.47 4.17
C SER A 159 -87.00 -37.39 4.91
N LEU A 160 -86.60 -36.29 4.26
CA LEU A 160 -85.97 -35.15 4.94
C LEU A 160 -86.93 -34.46 5.92
N ILE A 161 -88.21 -34.31 5.56
CA ILE A 161 -89.24 -33.79 6.48
C ILE A 161 -89.44 -34.77 7.65
N LYS A 162 -89.43 -36.07 7.40
CA LYS A 162 -89.57 -37.08 8.45
C LYS A 162 -88.36 -37.13 9.41
N ASP A 163 -87.13 -37.05 8.89
CA ASP A 163 -85.92 -37.02 9.72
C ASP A 163 -85.83 -35.72 10.54
N LEU A 164 -86.38 -34.61 10.03
CA LEU A 164 -86.54 -33.38 10.81
C LEU A 164 -87.63 -33.52 11.87
N GLU A 165 -88.75 -34.17 11.58
CA GLU A 165 -89.83 -34.44 12.55
C GLU A 165 -89.36 -35.37 13.69
N ASP A 166 -88.60 -36.42 13.36
CA ASP A 166 -87.98 -37.35 14.32
C ASP A 166 -86.82 -36.71 15.12
N SER A 167 -86.30 -35.55 14.70
CA SER A 167 -85.26 -34.79 15.43
C SER A 167 -85.84 -33.72 16.37
N TYR A 168 -87.15 -33.49 16.35
CA TYR A 168 -87.86 -32.54 17.24
C TYR A 168 -88.82 -33.22 18.24
N GLU A 169 -88.89 -34.56 18.24
CA GLU A 169 -89.28 -35.38 19.42
C GLU A 169 -88.04 -35.77 20.24
#